data_AF-A0A958C5N6-F1
#
_entry.id   AF-A0A958C5N6-F1
#
_cell.length_a   1.000
_cell.length_b   1.000
_cell.length_c   1.000
_cell.angle_alpha   90.00
_cell.angle_beta   90.00
_cell.angle_gamma   90.00
#
_symmetry.space_group_name_H-M   'P 1'
#
loop_
_entity.id
_entity.type
_entity.pdbx_description
1 polymer ?
#
loop_
_entity_poly.entity_id
_entity_poly.type
_entity_poly.pdbx_seq_one_letter_code
_entity_poly.pdbx_strand_id
1 'polypeptide(L)' 'AYCGDGDFTDDPLDTFGSRAVVHVPELQKLLKYICRNGFEHHAAMAAAPSAGILAEAFETYFGWDVYRH' A
#
# COMPACT_ATOMS: atom_id res chain seq x y z
N ALA A 1 11.93 -1.91 0.85
CA ALA A 1 10.51 -2.02 1.25
C ALA A 1 9.63 -1.18 0.34
N TYR A 2 8.31 -1.30 0.41
CA TYR A 2 7.39 -0.35 -0.22
C TYR A 2 6.26 0.02 0.75
N CYS A 3 5.76 1.23 0.61
CA CYS A 3 4.56 1.72 1.28
C CYS A 3 3.82 2.69 0.36
N GLY A 4 2.53 2.88 0.58
CA GLY A 4 1.72 3.83 -0.15
C GLY A 4 0.44 4.13 0.62
N ASP A 5 -0.11 5.32 0.41
CA ASP A 5 -1.40 5.69 0.97
C ASP A 5 -2.50 5.52 -0.10
N GLY A 6 -3.73 5.38 0.36
CA GLY A 6 -4.93 5.30 -0.45
C GLY A 6 -6.15 5.64 0.39
N ASP A 7 -7.32 5.64 -0.23
CA ASP A 7 -8.57 6.03 0.42
C ASP A 7 -9.53 4.83 0.49
N PHE A 8 -10.19 4.65 1.62
CA PHE A 8 -11.37 3.80 1.69
C PHE A 8 -12.52 4.50 0.96
N THR A 9 -13.28 3.74 0.19
CA THR A 9 -14.46 4.24 -0.52
C THR A 9 -15.70 3.45 -0.17
N ASP A 10 -16.86 4.06 -0.37
CA ASP A 10 -18.17 3.48 -0.09
C ASP A 10 -18.82 2.85 -1.33
N ASP A 11 -18.04 2.58 -2.37
CA ASP A 11 -18.54 1.96 -3.59
C ASP A 11 -19.20 0.59 -3.29
N PRO A 12 -20.34 0.28 -3.93
CA PRO A 12 -20.99 -0.99 -3.71
C PRO A 12 -20.13 -2.13 -4.24
N LEU A 13 -19.92 -3.16 -3.42
CA LEU A 13 -19.22 -4.39 -3.81
C LEU A 13 -20.06 -5.58 -3.36
N ASP A 14 -20.70 -6.29 -4.29
CA ASP A 14 -21.49 -7.48 -3.94
C ASP A 14 -20.61 -8.74 -3.91
N THR A 15 -20.04 -9.05 -2.75
CA THR A 15 -19.22 -10.25 -2.51
C THR A 15 -19.33 -10.75 -1.07
N PHE A 16 -18.99 -12.00 -0.80
CA PHE A 16 -19.01 -12.56 0.55
C PHE A 16 -17.75 -12.18 1.36
N GLY A 17 -17.85 -12.21 2.69
CA GLY A 17 -16.72 -12.00 3.61
C GLY A 17 -16.48 -10.56 4.05
N SER A 18 -15.44 -10.35 4.86
CA SER A 18 -14.98 -9.02 5.27
C SER A 18 -14.29 -8.34 4.09
N ARG A 19 -14.85 -7.23 3.63
CA ARG A 19 -14.44 -6.53 2.41
C ARG A 19 -14.22 -5.04 2.69
N ALA A 20 -13.33 -4.44 1.92
CA ALA A 20 -13.15 -3.01 1.82
C ALA A 20 -13.01 -2.65 0.34
N VAL A 21 -13.58 -1.53 -0.08
CA VAL A 21 -13.26 -0.93 -1.38
C VAL A 21 -12.29 0.21 -1.12
N VAL A 22 -11.21 0.24 -1.90
CA VAL A 22 -10.15 1.22 -1.75
C VAL A 22 -9.78 1.80 -3.09
N HIS A 23 -9.51 3.11 -3.10
CA HIS A 23 -8.89 3.80 -4.21
C HIS A 23 -7.39 3.94 -3.92
N VAL A 24 -6.57 3.35 -4.78
CA VAL A 24 -5.11 3.51 -4.76
C VAL A 24 -4.72 4.27 -6.03
N PRO A 25 -4.17 5.50 -5.92
CA PRO A 25 -3.73 6.26 -7.08
C PRO A 25 -2.77 5.43 -7.94
N GLU A 26 -2.93 5.42 -9.26
CA GLU A 26 -2.02 4.70 -10.16
C GLU A 26 -1.81 3.21 -9.82
N LEU A 27 -2.84 2.51 -9.33
CA LEU A 27 -2.75 1.11 -8.89
C LEU A 27 -2.08 0.17 -9.90
N GLN A 28 -2.35 0.34 -11.20
CA GLN A 28 -1.74 -0.50 -12.24
C GLN A 28 -0.21 -0.33 -12.30
N LYS A 29 0.28 0.89 -12.08
CA LYS A 29 1.71 1.18 -12.00
C LYS A 29 2.32 0.56 -10.75
N LEU A 30 1.64 0.66 -9.60
CA LEU A 30 2.05 0.04 -8.35
C LEU A 30 2.16 -1.48 -8.50
N LEU A 31 1.11 -2.14 -9.00
CA LEU A 31 1.10 -3.60 -9.19
C LEU A 31 2.24 -4.06 -10.10
N LYS A 32 2.50 -3.33 -11.19
CA LYS A 32 3.65 -3.60 -12.05
C LYS A 32 4.98 -3.47 -11.32
N TYR A 33 5.14 -2.46 -10.46
CA TYR A 33 6.34 -2.29 -9.64
C TYR A 33 6.49 -3.43 -8.62
N ILE A 34 5.42 -3.79 -7.91
CA ILE A 34 5.39 -4.89 -6.93
C ILE A 34 5.86 -6.19 -7.59
N CYS A 35 5.22 -6.58 -8.70
CA CYS A 35 5.55 -7.83 -9.39
C CYS A 35 6.96 -7.84 -9.98
N ARG A 36 7.44 -6.73 -10.55
CA ARG A 36 8.76 -6.68 -11.20
C ARG A 36 9.93 -6.64 -10.20
N ASN A 37 9.68 -6.23 -8.97
CA ASN A 37 10.71 -6.12 -7.94
C ASN A 37 10.60 -7.22 -6.87
N GLY A 38 9.74 -8.22 -7.07
CA GLY A 38 9.66 -9.41 -6.22
C GLY A 38 9.09 -9.14 -4.82
N PHE A 39 8.20 -8.17 -4.68
CA PHE A 39 7.53 -7.90 -3.40
C PHE A 39 6.44 -8.95 -3.12
N GLU A 40 6.21 -9.18 -1.82
CA GLU A 40 5.22 -10.14 -1.34
C GLU A 40 3.78 -9.76 -1.72
N HIS A 41 2.95 -10.79 -1.90
CA HIS A 41 1.53 -10.63 -2.23
C HIS A 41 0.67 -10.16 -1.05
N HIS A 42 1.10 -10.44 0.18
CA HIS A 42 0.45 -9.94 1.39
C HIS A 42 0.99 -8.57 1.76
N ALA A 43 0.08 -7.66 2.13
CA ALA A 43 0.39 -6.33 2.62
C ALA A 43 -0.41 -6.04 3.89
N ALA A 44 0.18 -5.24 4.79
CA ALA A 44 -0.54 -4.68 5.94
C ALA A 44 -1.25 -3.39 5.52
N MET A 45 -2.46 -3.17 6.02
CA MET A 45 -3.25 -1.97 5.77
C MET A 45 -3.68 -1.34 7.09
N ALA A 46 -3.74 -0.01 7.14
CA ALA A 46 -4.21 0.77 8.27
C ALA A 46 -5.25 1.81 7.80
N ALA A 47 -6.17 2.19 8.68
CA ALA A 47 -7.24 3.14 8.36
C ALA A 47 -6.78 4.62 8.36
N ALA A 48 -5.49 4.88 8.59
CA ALA A 48 -4.93 6.23 8.67
C ALA A 48 -3.71 6.35 7.75
N PRO A 49 -3.49 7.52 7.11
CA PRO A 49 -2.30 7.77 6.29
C PRO A 49 -1.03 7.51 7.10
N SER A 50 -0.25 6.53 6.65
CA SER A 50 0.90 6.00 7.41
C SER A 50 2.14 5.80 6.53
N ALA A 51 2.03 5.91 5.20
CA ALA A 51 3.16 5.65 4.32
C ALA A 51 4.33 6.62 4.55
N GLY A 52 4.04 7.89 4.86
CA GLY A 52 5.07 8.90 5.15
C GLY A 52 5.92 8.56 6.38
N ILE A 53 5.28 8.30 7.52
CA ILE A 53 5.99 7.98 8.77
C ILE A 53 6.69 6.61 8.70
N LEU A 54 6.12 5.64 7.98
CA LEU A 54 6.77 4.36 7.75
C LEU A 54 8.00 4.48 6.87
N ALA A 55 7.93 5.27 5.78
CA ALA A 55 9.08 5.52 4.92
C ALA A 55 10.21 6.20 5.71
N GLU A 56 9.91 7.27 6.45
CA GLU A 56 10.88 7.95 7.30
C GLU A 56 11.55 6.98 8.28
N ALA A 57 10.75 6.17 8.99
CA ALA A 57 11.27 5.25 9.98
C ALA A 57 12.15 4.15 9.36
N PHE A 58 11.73 3.59 8.23
CA PHE A 58 12.46 2.55 7.52
C PHE A 58 13.77 3.06 6.92
N GLU A 59 13.77 4.25 6.34
CA GLU A 59 14.98 4.87 5.78
C GLU A 59 15.93 5.33 6.88
N THR A 60 15.42 6.05 7.89
CA THR A 60 16.25 6.73 8.91
C THR A 60 16.79 5.78 9.97
N TYR A 61 15.95 4.86 10.48
CA TYR A 61 16.32 4.02 11.60
C TYR A 61 16.76 2.61 11.19
N PHE A 62 16.24 2.10 10.07
CA PHE A 62 16.60 0.76 9.58
C PHE A 62 17.53 0.77 8.36
N GLY A 63 17.75 1.92 7.73
CA GLY A 63 18.64 2.04 6.57
C GLY A 63 18.12 1.29 5.34
N TRP A 64 16.81 1.15 5.19
CA TRP A 64 16.19 0.44 4.08
C TRP A 64 15.98 1.35 2.87
N ASP A 65 16.15 0.82 1.67
CA ASP A 65 15.63 1.46 0.46
C ASP A 65 14.11 1.30 0.42
N VAL A 66 13.38 2.43 0.40
CA VAL A 66 11.91 2.43 0.41
C VAL A 66 11.36 3.04 -0.88
N TYR A 67 10.48 2.29 -1.55
CA TYR A 67 9.62 2.87 -2.57
C TYR A 67 8.34 3.39 -1.92
N ARG A 68 8.19 4.71 -1.89
CA ARG A 68 6.96 5.37 -1.44
C ARG A 68 6.06 5.67 -2.65
N HIS A 69 4.93 4.99 -2.72
CA HIS A 69 3.91 5.11 -3.75
C HIS A 69 2.90 6.21 -3.46
#